data_AF-A0A8J1YRQ5-F1
#
_entry.id   AF-A0A8J1YRQ5-F1
#
_cell.length_a   1.000
_cell.length_b   1.000
_cell.length_c   1.000
_cell.angle_alpha   90.00
_cell.angle_beta   90.00
_cell.angle_gamma   90.00
#
_symmetry.space_group_name_H-M   'P 1'
#
loop_
_entity.id
_entity.type
_entity.pdbx_description
1 polymer ?
#
loop_
_entity_poly.entity_id
_entity_poly.type
_entity_poly.pdbx_seq_one_letter_code
_entity_poly.pdbx_strand_id
1 'polypeptide(L)'
;MSGGDQAGSNPLKWYRLRQKIAMRESRIRPVQTVDTSRRFNHNRLSGKLHPTLADVRRRQADVDSRIAHARQVLVREAIAVFGLQEHEIARLPLPSPDAFRQHSSTLINAALLHTIHLLSLLTSYLTVALPYTPNFPAHPHVGRPFLRANTPFVPSTKYRDKHVLWMSSKQNPAKHVNFCTAYGLLSHSVAYLAWIQGVEGIGVHDEGVTISATSVLALLSAIAASSRLGVRSHEPGPLNHLGFGLDVSQVVAAVLDADGTCEESEWDMVER
;
A
#
# COMPACT_ATOMS: atom_id res chain seq x y z
N MET A 1 -1.14 14.53 -88.65
CA MET A 1 -0.77 15.89 -88.20
C MET A 1 -0.82 15.84 -86.67
N SER A 2 0.17 16.19 -85.86
CA SER A 2 1.45 16.89 -86.01
C SER A 2 2.29 16.58 -84.76
N GLY A 3 3.62 16.74 -84.84
CA GLY A 3 4.48 16.92 -83.67
C GLY A 3 5.43 15.75 -83.34
N GLY A 4 6.54 15.66 -84.06
CA GLY A 4 7.75 15.06 -83.51
C GLY A 4 8.45 16.05 -82.58
N ASP A 5 9.02 15.56 -81.48
CA ASP A 5 10.00 16.29 -80.69
C ASP A 5 11.28 15.45 -80.56
N GLN A 6 12.31 15.90 -81.28
CA GLN A 6 13.67 15.38 -81.17
C GLN A 6 14.28 15.83 -79.84
N ALA A 7 14.36 14.93 -78.86
CA ALA A 7 15.27 15.11 -77.74
C ALA A 7 16.64 14.53 -78.12
N GLY A 8 17.43 15.31 -78.87
CA GLY A 8 18.84 15.05 -79.11
C GLY A 8 19.59 14.96 -77.77
N SER A 9 19.90 13.73 -77.35
CA SER A 9 20.70 13.44 -76.15
C SER A 9 22.11 13.99 -76.36
N ASN A 10 22.38 15.18 -75.80
CA ASN A 10 23.68 15.83 -75.91
C ASN A 10 24.70 15.10 -75.00
N PRO A 11 25.66 14.32 -75.55
CA PRO A 11 26.55 13.45 -74.78
C PRO A 11 27.45 14.24 -73.80
N LEU A 12 27.74 15.51 -74.10
CA LEU A 12 28.51 16.40 -73.24
C LEU A 12 27.74 16.81 -71.97
N LYS A 13 26.41 16.88 -72.04
CA LYS A 13 25.55 17.15 -70.87
C LYS A 13 25.58 15.98 -69.89
N TRP A 14 25.59 14.74 -70.41
CA TRP A 14 25.73 13.52 -69.62
C TRP A 14 27.09 13.39 -68.96
N TYR A 15 28.17 13.73 -69.68
CA TYR A 15 29.52 13.71 -69.12
C TYR A 15 29.67 14.71 -67.95
N ARG A 16 29.18 15.95 -68.12
CA ARG A 16 29.17 16.96 -67.04
C ARG A 16 28.32 16.53 -65.84
N LEU A 17 27.20 15.85 -66.09
CA LEU A 17 26.35 15.35 -65.00
C LEU A 17 27.04 14.24 -64.21
N ARG A 18 27.71 13.30 -64.90
CA ARG A 18 28.49 12.22 -64.27
C ARG A 18 29.67 12.76 -63.46
N GLN A 19 30.38 13.79 -63.94
CA GLN A 19 31.42 14.47 -63.16
C GLN A 19 30.85 15.16 -61.92
N LYS A 20 29.71 15.85 -62.03
CA LYS A 20 29.04 16.48 -60.88
C LYS A 20 28.57 15.46 -59.84
N ILE A 21 28.08 14.30 -60.29
CA ILE A 21 27.69 13.18 -59.40
C ILE A 21 28.93 12.62 -58.71
N ALA A 22 30.01 12.32 -59.44
CA ALA A 22 31.26 11.81 -58.84
C ALA A 22 31.89 12.80 -57.83
N MET A 23 31.82 14.11 -58.09
CA MET A 23 32.26 15.14 -57.14
C MET A 23 31.34 15.23 -55.91
N ARG A 24 30.03 15.02 -56.06
CA ARG A 24 29.11 14.98 -54.91
C ARG A 24 29.30 13.71 -54.09
N GLU A 25 29.46 12.55 -54.73
CA GLU A 25 29.71 11.28 -54.05
C GLU A 25 31.05 11.29 -53.29
N SER A 26 32.11 11.85 -53.86
CA SER A 26 33.40 12.01 -53.16
C SER A 26 33.31 12.94 -51.94
N ARG A 27 32.44 13.96 -51.96
CA ARG A 27 32.17 14.81 -50.79
C ARG A 27 31.32 14.11 -49.72
N ILE A 28 30.46 13.17 -50.10
CA ILE A 28 29.53 12.49 -49.17
C ILE A 28 30.17 11.27 -48.49
N ARG A 29 31.12 10.58 -49.15
CA ARG A 29 31.85 9.43 -48.59
C ARG A 29 32.51 9.67 -47.20
N PRO A 30 33.18 10.80 -46.93
CA PRO A 30 33.76 11.04 -45.59
C PRO A 30 32.68 11.27 -44.52
N VAL A 31 31.52 11.84 -44.87
CA VAL A 31 30.41 12.05 -43.93
C VAL A 31 29.75 10.71 -43.57
N GLN A 32 29.56 9.83 -44.56
CA GLN A 32 29.00 8.49 -44.33
C GLN A 32 29.89 7.59 -43.47
N THR A 33 31.22 7.70 -43.59
CA THR A 33 32.17 6.89 -42.80
C THR A 33 32.25 7.34 -41.34
N VAL A 34 32.09 8.63 -41.07
CA VAL A 34 31.99 9.16 -39.70
C VAL A 34 30.67 8.73 -39.04
N ASP A 35 29.56 8.76 -39.78
CA ASP A 35 28.25 8.34 -39.27
C ASP A 35 28.16 6.82 -39.02
N THR A 36 28.74 5.99 -39.89
CA THR A 36 28.80 4.54 -39.64
C THR A 36 29.66 4.21 -38.43
N SER A 37 30.79 4.91 -38.24
CA SER A 37 31.66 4.75 -37.05
C SER A 37 30.96 5.20 -35.76
N ARG A 38 30.20 6.30 -35.80
CA ARG A 38 29.36 6.75 -34.67
C ARG A 38 28.25 5.76 -34.34
N ARG A 39 27.55 5.22 -35.34
CA ARG A 39 26.53 4.17 -35.15
C ARG A 39 27.13 2.89 -34.58
N PHE A 40 28.33 2.49 -35.02
CA PHE A 40 29.00 1.31 -34.51
C PHE A 40 29.39 1.47 -33.03
N ASN A 41 29.92 2.63 -32.65
CA ASN A 41 30.25 2.93 -31.25
C ASN A 41 28.99 3.04 -30.37
N HIS A 42 27.91 3.64 -30.88
CA HIS A 42 26.63 3.71 -30.15
C HIS A 42 26.01 2.32 -29.95
N ASN A 43 26.02 1.46 -30.97
CA ASN A 43 25.55 0.08 -30.87
C ASN A 43 26.41 -0.76 -29.92
N ARG A 44 27.74 -0.53 -29.89
CA ARG A 44 28.65 -1.23 -28.97
C ARG A 44 28.48 -0.79 -27.51
N LEU A 45 28.16 0.48 -27.27
CA LEU A 45 27.82 0.99 -25.94
C LEU A 45 26.43 0.52 -25.49
N SER A 46 25.43 0.58 -26.37
CA SER A 46 24.07 0.09 -26.12
C SER A 46 24.06 -1.42 -25.83
N GLY A 47 24.79 -2.21 -26.62
CA GLY A 47 24.96 -3.64 -26.43
C GLY A 47 25.76 -4.03 -25.18
N LYS A 48 26.55 -3.11 -24.59
CA LYS A 48 27.21 -3.32 -23.30
C LYS A 48 26.35 -2.88 -22.12
N LEU A 49 25.57 -1.79 -22.25
CA LEU A 49 24.65 -1.28 -21.23
C LEU A 49 23.48 -2.23 -20.96
N HIS A 50 22.90 -2.82 -22.00
CA HIS A 50 21.78 -3.73 -21.88
C HIS A 50 22.06 -4.99 -21.03
N PRO A 51 23.18 -5.72 -21.22
CA PRO A 51 23.53 -6.84 -20.33
C PRO A 51 23.85 -6.35 -18.91
N THR A 52 24.45 -5.16 -18.73
CA THR A 52 24.68 -4.62 -17.37
C THR A 52 23.36 -4.31 -16.65
N LEU A 53 22.38 -3.74 -17.36
CA LEU A 53 21.05 -3.47 -16.81
C LEU A 53 20.29 -4.76 -16.49
N ALA A 54 20.42 -5.80 -17.34
CA ALA A 54 19.82 -7.10 -17.07
C ALA A 54 20.44 -7.76 -15.82
N ASP A 55 21.76 -7.69 -15.66
CA ASP A 55 22.46 -8.22 -14.49
C ASP A 55 22.11 -7.45 -13.21
N VAL A 56 22.03 -6.11 -13.29
CA VAL A 56 21.57 -5.27 -12.17
C VAL A 56 20.15 -5.63 -11.77
N ARG A 57 19.22 -5.81 -12.73
CA ARG A 57 17.84 -6.22 -12.44
C ARG A 57 17.76 -7.59 -11.79
N ARG A 58 18.58 -8.56 -12.21
CA ARG A 58 18.64 -9.88 -11.57
C ARG A 58 19.15 -9.80 -10.14
N ARG A 59 20.22 -9.01 -9.91
CA ARG A 59 20.75 -8.78 -8.55
C ARG A 59 19.73 -8.09 -7.66
N GLN A 60 19.01 -7.11 -8.19
CA GLN A 60 17.93 -6.43 -7.46
C GLN A 60 16.83 -7.43 -7.08
N ALA A 61 16.39 -8.28 -8.01
CA ALA A 61 15.37 -9.30 -7.72
C ALA A 61 15.80 -10.32 -6.66
N ASP A 62 17.07 -10.74 -6.66
CA ASP A 62 17.64 -11.62 -5.63
C ASP A 62 17.67 -10.92 -4.26
N VAL A 63 18.10 -9.66 -4.21
CA VAL A 63 18.09 -8.87 -2.97
C VAL A 63 16.66 -8.66 -2.46
N ASP A 64 15.72 -8.28 -3.33
CA ASP A 64 14.31 -8.09 -2.98
C ASP A 64 13.69 -9.38 -2.43
N SER A 65 14.01 -10.53 -3.04
CA SER A 65 13.56 -11.85 -2.58
C SER A 65 14.09 -12.17 -1.17
N ARG A 66 15.38 -11.89 -0.91
CA ARG A 66 15.98 -12.10 0.43
C ARG A 66 15.40 -11.18 1.48
N ILE A 67 15.15 -9.92 1.14
CA ILE A 67 14.51 -8.95 2.04
C ILE A 67 13.08 -9.40 2.34
N ALA A 68 12.30 -9.79 1.33
CA ALA A 68 10.93 -10.29 1.53
C ALA A 68 10.92 -11.54 2.44
N HIS A 69 11.83 -12.49 2.21
CA HIS A 69 11.97 -13.67 3.06
C HIS A 69 12.37 -13.29 4.50
N ALA A 70 13.33 -12.38 4.70
CA ALA A 70 13.71 -11.91 6.02
C ALA A 70 12.52 -11.28 6.77
N ARG A 71 11.73 -10.45 6.08
CA ARG A 71 10.50 -9.85 6.63
C ARG A 71 9.48 -10.91 7.01
N GLN A 72 9.28 -11.91 6.17
CA GLN A 72 8.37 -13.02 6.44
C GLN A 72 8.75 -13.76 7.73
N VAL A 73 10.04 -14.07 7.92
CA VAL A 73 10.53 -14.69 9.15
C VAL A 73 10.28 -13.77 10.35
N LEU A 74 10.67 -12.50 10.28
CA LEU A 74 10.50 -11.55 11.38
C LEU A 74 9.03 -11.37 11.80
N VAL A 75 8.11 -11.30 10.82
CA VAL A 75 6.67 -11.18 11.08
C VAL A 75 6.12 -12.43 11.76
N ARG A 76 6.50 -13.63 11.29
CA ARG A 76 6.05 -14.89 11.88
C ARG A 76 6.56 -15.07 13.31
N GLU A 77 7.82 -14.75 13.55
CA GLU A 77 8.40 -14.77 14.90
C GLU A 77 7.72 -13.76 15.82
N ALA A 78 7.47 -12.54 15.36
CA ALA A 78 6.73 -11.54 16.14
C ALA A 78 5.33 -12.04 16.54
N ILE A 79 4.60 -12.63 15.59
CA ILE A 79 3.25 -13.19 15.83
C ILE A 79 3.30 -14.34 16.85
N ALA A 80 4.30 -15.22 16.75
CA ALA A 80 4.50 -16.30 17.71
C ALA A 80 4.83 -15.78 19.11
N VAL A 81 5.75 -14.80 19.23
CA VAL A 81 6.16 -14.20 20.51
C VAL A 81 5.00 -13.48 21.20
N PHE A 82 4.17 -12.76 20.43
CA PHE A 82 2.96 -12.12 20.96
C PHE A 82 1.83 -13.12 21.25
N GLY A 83 1.99 -14.39 20.90
CA GLY A 83 0.97 -15.42 21.11
C GLY A 83 -0.35 -15.09 20.42
N LEU A 84 -0.28 -14.53 19.21
CA LEU A 84 -1.45 -14.16 18.44
C LEU A 84 -2.14 -15.41 17.88
N GLN A 85 -3.45 -15.47 18.10
CA GLN A 85 -4.40 -16.40 17.51
C GLN A 85 -5.55 -15.61 16.87
N GLU A 86 -6.54 -16.30 16.29
CA GLU A 86 -7.63 -15.66 15.56
C GLU A 86 -8.45 -14.66 16.39
N HIS A 87 -8.64 -14.94 17.68
CA HIS A 87 -9.47 -14.12 18.59
C HIS A 87 -8.76 -13.74 19.90
N GLU A 88 -7.46 -14.03 20.00
CA GLU A 88 -6.70 -13.87 21.24
C GLU A 88 -5.27 -13.39 20.96
N ILE A 89 -4.73 -12.56 21.83
CA ILE A 89 -3.33 -12.13 21.80
C ILE A 89 -2.75 -12.16 23.20
N ALA A 90 -1.56 -12.75 23.39
CA ALA A 90 -0.93 -12.91 24.70
C ALA A 90 -1.85 -13.54 25.77
N ARG A 91 -2.73 -14.46 25.35
CA ARG A 91 -3.78 -15.08 26.18
C ARG A 91 -4.87 -14.13 26.68
N LEU A 92 -5.08 -13.02 25.96
CA LEU A 92 -6.11 -12.03 26.23
C LEU A 92 -7.08 -11.99 25.04
N PRO A 93 -8.36 -12.31 25.24
CA PRO A 93 -9.35 -12.23 24.17
C PRO A 93 -9.57 -10.78 23.78
N LEU A 94 -9.60 -10.51 22.48
CA LEU A 94 -10.12 -9.26 21.94
C LEU A 94 -11.47 -9.57 21.29
N PRO A 95 -12.59 -9.33 22.00
CA PRO A 95 -13.90 -9.66 21.48
C PRO A 95 -14.23 -8.84 20.24
N SER A 96 -15.17 -9.35 19.45
CA SER A 96 -15.79 -8.59 18.37
C SER A 96 -16.56 -7.37 18.93
N PRO A 97 -16.80 -6.33 18.10
CA PRO A 97 -17.40 -5.08 18.59
C PRO A 97 -18.76 -5.22 19.29
N ASP A 98 -19.58 -6.19 18.87
CA ASP A 98 -20.87 -6.54 19.46
C ASP A 98 -20.77 -7.03 20.92
N ALA A 99 -19.61 -7.54 21.31
CA ALA A 99 -19.36 -8.04 22.65
C ALA A 99 -18.52 -7.09 23.52
N PHE A 100 -18.11 -5.90 23.05
CA PHE A 100 -17.25 -5.01 23.85
C PHE A 100 -17.84 -4.69 25.23
N ARG A 101 -19.15 -4.44 25.32
CA ARG A 101 -19.85 -4.13 26.57
C ARG A 101 -19.90 -5.29 27.56
N GLN A 102 -19.72 -6.52 27.09
CA GLN A 102 -19.79 -7.73 27.90
C GLN A 102 -18.45 -8.05 28.60
N HIS A 103 -17.37 -7.39 28.19
CA HIS A 103 -16.03 -7.62 28.71
C HIS A 103 -15.53 -6.45 29.55
N SER A 104 -14.60 -6.74 30.47
CA SER A 104 -14.00 -5.67 31.27
C SER A 104 -13.13 -4.76 30.40
N SER A 105 -13.26 -3.45 30.62
CA SER A 105 -12.41 -2.45 29.96
C SER A 105 -10.91 -2.73 30.15
N THR A 106 -10.50 -3.26 31.31
CA THR A 106 -9.10 -3.62 31.58
C THR A 106 -8.60 -4.72 30.62
N LEU A 107 -9.39 -5.77 30.39
CA LEU A 107 -9.03 -6.85 29.47
C LEU A 107 -8.96 -6.35 28.03
N ILE A 108 -9.96 -5.58 27.58
CA ILE A 108 -9.98 -5.01 26.22
C ILE A 108 -8.77 -4.10 26.02
N ASN A 109 -8.49 -3.20 26.96
CA ASN A 109 -7.35 -2.28 26.85
C ASN A 109 -6.01 -3.03 26.85
N ALA A 110 -5.86 -4.08 27.66
CA ALA A 110 -4.64 -4.89 27.68
C ALA A 110 -4.43 -5.61 26.34
N ALA A 111 -5.47 -6.27 25.80
CA ALA A 111 -5.42 -6.90 24.48
C ALA A 111 -5.09 -5.88 23.38
N LEU A 112 -5.73 -4.71 23.38
CA LEU A 112 -5.44 -3.62 22.42
C LEU A 112 -4.01 -3.11 22.51
N LEU A 113 -3.43 -2.97 23.71
CA LEU A 113 -2.03 -2.58 23.85
C LEU A 113 -1.10 -3.61 23.20
N HIS A 114 -1.31 -4.90 23.45
CA HIS A 114 -0.55 -5.96 22.77
C HIS A 114 -0.73 -5.90 21.25
N THR A 115 -1.96 -5.68 20.77
CA THR A 115 -2.25 -5.53 19.34
C THR A 115 -1.53 -4.34 18.71
N ILE A 116 -1.54 -3.18 19.37
CA ILE A 116 -0.84 -1.96 18.91
C ILE A 116 0.67 -2.17 18.88
N HIS A 117 1.23 -2.85 19.89
CA HIS A 117 2.66 -3.13 19.96
C HIS A 117 3.09 -4.08 18.84
N LEU A 118 2.34 -5.15 18.63
CA LEU A 118 2.54 -6.06 17.51
C LEU A 118 2.43 -5.30 16.19
N LEU A 119 1.37 -4.51 16.00
CA LEU A 119 1.16 -3.73 14.77
C LEU A 119 2.31 -2.76 14.48
N SER A 120 2.84 -2.08 15.50
CA SER A 120 4.01 -1.21 15.39
C SER A 120 5.26 -1.99 14.94
N LEU A 121 5.44 -3.21 15.45
CA LEU A 121 6.56 -4.07 15.08
C LEU A 121 6.42 -4.57 13.63
N LEU A 122 5.22 -5.04 13.26
CA LEU A 122 4.91 -5.53 11.92
C LEU A 122 5.09 -4.44 10.86
N THR A 123 4.55 -3.25 11.11
CA THR A 123 4.70 -2.10 10.20
C THR A 123 6.15 -1.65 10.05
N SER A 124 6.96 -1.76 11.12
CA SER A 124 8.39 -1.49 11.08
C SER A 124 9.15 -2.53 10.24
N TYR A 125 8.90 -3.82 10.45
CA TYR A 125 9.53 -4.90 9.67
C TYR A 125 9.14 -4.85 8.19
N LEU A 126 7.86 -4.62 7.91
CA LEU A 126 7.33 -4.54 6.56
C LEU A 126 7.62 -3.21 5.88
N THR A 127 8.11 -2.20 6.61
CA THR A 127 8.31 -0.83 6.14
C THR A 127 7.05 -0.29 5.45
N VAL A 128 5.92 -0.41 6.15
CA VAL A 128 4.60 0.03 5.68
C VAL A 128 4.07 1.09 6.62
N ALA A 129 3.66 2.21 6.06
CA ALA A 129 2.94 3.24 6.81
C ALA A 129 1.43 2.99 6.76
N LEU A 130 0.75 3.22 7.87
CA LEU A 130 -0.70 3.01 8.00
C LEU A 130 -1.49 4.29 7.74
N PRO A 131 -2.76 4.20 7.26
CA PRO A 131 -3.64 5.35 7.08
C PRO A 131 -3.97 6.06 8.39
N TYR A 132 -4.17 5.31 9.46
CA TYR A 132 -4.31 5.82 10.82
C TYR A 132 -3.29 5.12 11.71
N THR A 133 -2.43 5.91 12.35
CA THR A 133 -1.32 5.39 13.15
C THR A 133 -1.66 5.47 14.63
N PRO A 134 -1.52 4.37 15.39
CA PRO A 134 -1.62 4.42 16.85
C PRO A 134 -0.40 5.15 17.43
N ASN A 135 -0.67 6.11 18.30
CA ASN A 135 0.32 6.96 18.93
C ASN A 135 0.12 6.99 20.44
N PHE A 136 1.20 7.28 21.17
CA PHE A 136 1.19 7.45 22.62
C PHE A 136 1.52 8.91 22.98
N PRO A 137 0.95 9.46 24.07
CA PRO A 137 1.03 10.89 24.37
C PRO A 137 2.41 11.37 24.84
N ALA A 138 3.24 10.50 25.43
CA ALA A 138 4.52 10.89 26.02
C ALA A 138 5.67 10.01 25.53
N HIS A 139 5.63 8.72 25.84
CA HIS A 139 6.65 7.75 25.43
C HIS A 139 6.02 6.64 24.59
N PRO A 140 6.78 6.02 23.67
CA PRO A 140 6.32 4.82 22.97
C PRO A 140 5.78 3.81 23.98
N HIS A 141 4.60 3.26 23.70
CA HIS A 141 4.02 2.17 24.49
C HIS A 141 3.61 2.53 25.93
N VAL A 142 3.56 3.82 26.29
CA VAL A 142 3.18 4.27 27.63
C VAL A 142 1.99 5.23 27.58
N GLY A 143 0.95 4.89 28.35
CA GLY A 143 -0.26 5.70 28.51
C GLY A 143 -1.41 5.28 27.59
N ARG A 144 -2.42 6.14 27.48
CA ARG A 144 -3.62 5.85 26.67
C ARG A 144 -3.32 6.11 25.20
N PRO A 145 -3.34 5.09 24.34
CA PRO A 145 -3.05 5.27 22.93
C PRO A 145 -4.20 6.03 22.26
N PHE A 146 -3.86 6.67 21.16
CA PHE A 146 -4.83 7.35 20.31
C PHE A 146 -4.49 7.15 18.84
N LEU A 147 -5.51 7.15 18.01
CA LEU A 147 -5.39 7.07 16.56
C LEU A 147 -5.35 8.48 15.99
N ARG A 148 -4.48 8.67 15.01
CA ARG A 148 -4.36 9.91 14.25
C ARG A 148 -4.20 9.56 12.77
N ALA A 149 -4.87 10.33 11.91
CA ALA A 149 -4.69 10.20 10.46
C ALA A 149 -3.24 10.50 10.07
N ASN A 150 -2.68 9.65 9.21
CA ASN A 150 -1.37 9.82 8.61
C ASN A 150 -1.51 10.62 7.32
N THR A 151 -1.44 11.95 7.40
CA THR A 151 -1.46 12.79 6.19
C THR A 151 -0.14 12.63 5.43
N PRO A 152 -0.14 12.28 4.12
CA PRO A 152 -1.22 12.53 3.15
C PRO A 152 -2.13 11.33 2.78
N PHE A 153 -2.08 10.17 3.47
CA PHE A 153 -2.86 8.97 3.09
C PHE A 153 -4.37 9.21 3.03
N VAL A 154 -4.87 9.97 4.00
CA VAL A 154 -6.30 10.20 4.21
C VAL A 154 -6.61 11.64 3.79
N PRO A 155 -7.24 11.84 2.61
CA PRO A 155 -7.65 13.18 2.16
C PRO A 155 -8.88 13.71 2.90
N SER A 156 -9.66 12.81 3.54
CA SER A 156 -10.85 13.18 4.29
C SER A 156 -10.52 13.94 5.57
N THR A 157 -11.33 14.96 5.88
CA THR A 157 -11.26 15.72 7.13
C THR A 157 -12.00 15.05 8.29
N LYS A 158 -12.93 14.12 8.02
CA LYS A 158 -13.88 13.58 9.01
C LYS A 158 -13.22 12.88 10.20
N TYR A 159 -12.12 12.16 9.97
CA TYR A 159 -11.40 11.37 10.98
C TYR A 159 -9.96 11.84 11.18
N ARG A 160 -9.70 13.13 10.88
CA ARG A 160 -8.36 13.70 10.95
C ARG A 160 -7.89 13.92 12.39
N ASP A 161 -8.84 14.14 13.28
CA ASP A 161 -8.60 14.47 14.67
C ASP A 161 -8.10 13.26 15.48
N LYS A 162 -7.71 13.54 16.72
CA LYS A 162 -7.24 12.54 17.66
C LYS A 162 -8.42 11.74 18.22
N HIS A 163 -8.42 10.43 18.02
CA HIS A 163 -9.42 9.51 18.58
C HIS A 163 -8.78 8.61 19.64
N VAL A 164 -9.34 8.56 20.85
CA VAL A 164 -8.73 7.82 21.96
C VAL A 164 -9.06 6.33 21.82
N LEU A 165 -8.04 5.49 21.69
CA LEU A 165 -8.18 4.04 21.63
C LEU A 165 -8.01 3.46 23.04
N TRP A 166 -8.94 3.83 23.91
CA TRP A 166 -8.95 3.36 25.29
C TRP A 166 -10.38 3.27 25.81
N MET A 167 -10.81 2.07 26.19
CA MET A 167 -12.12 1.83 26.75
C MET A 167 -12.16 2.35 28.20
N SER A 168 -13.12 3.23 28.49
CA SER A 168 -13.36 3.75 29.84
C SER A 168 -14.07 2.69 30.68
N SER A 169 -13.66 2.54 31.96
CA SER A 169 -14.40 1.73 32.93
C SER A 169 -15.70 2.39 33.40
N LYS A 170 -15.81 3.72 33.24
CA LYS A 170 -17.04 4.47 33.54
C LYS A 170 -17.97 4.40 32.33
N GLN A 171 -19.23 4.04 32.57
CA GLN A 171 -20.31 4.13 31.58
C GLN A 171 -20.50 5.60 31.20
N ASN A 172 -19.97 5.96 30.04
CA ASN A 172 -20.15 7.26 29.42
C ASN A 172 -20.31 7.02 27.90
N PRO A 173 -21.51 7.22 27.35
CA PRO A 173 -21.81 6.82 25.98
C PRO A 173 -20.94 7.57 24.96
N ALA A 174 -20.70 8.87 25.17
CA ALA A 174 -19.85 9.66 24.28
C ALA A 174 -18.39 9.16 24.23
N LYS A 175 -17.83 8.74 25.38
CA LYS A 175 -16.48 8.15 25.43
C LYS A 175 -16.44 6.77 24.77
N HIS A 176 -17.51 5.99 24.92
CA HIS A 176 -17.62 4.68 24.30
C HIS A 176 -17.73 4.78 22.77
N VAL A 177 -18.56 5.70 22.26
CA VAL A 177 -18.63 6.00 20.81
C VAL A 177 -17.29 6.47 20.26
N ASN A 178 -16.55 7.32 21.01
CA ASN A 178 -15.20 7.72 20.61
C ASN A 178 -14.24 6.53 20.52
N PHE A 179 -14.31 5.61 21.48
CA PHE A 179 -13.53 4.37 21.49
C PHE A 179 -13.89 3.47 20.28
N CYS A 180 -15.18 3.23 20.03
CA CYS A 180 -15.63 2.44 18.87
C CYS A 180 -15.20 3.08 17.55
N THR A 181 -15.26 4.41 17.45
CA THR A 181 -14.73 5.15 16.30
C THR A 181 -13.23 4.89 16.14
N ALA A 182 -12.44 5.05 17.22
CA ALA A 182 -11.00 4.79 17.20
C ALA A 182 -10.67 3.33 16.80
N TYR A 183 -11.46 2.37 17.29
CA TYR A 183 -11.35 0.96 16.94
C TYR A 183 -11.67 0.71 15.46
N GLY A 184 -12.67 1.38 14.89
CA GLY A 184 -12.96 1.33 13.45
C GLY A 184 -11.81 1.88 12.60
N LEU A 185 -11.16 2.97 13.03
CA LEU A 185 -9.97 3.52 12.34
C LEU A 185 -8.77 2.56 12.41
N LEU A 186 -8.56 1.90 13.55
CA LEU A 186 -7.57 0.84 13.71
C LEU A 186 -7.89 -0.32 12.77
N SER A 187 -9.13 -0.80 12.78
CA SER A 187 -9.63 -1.91 11.96
C SER A 187 -9.39 -1.66 10.48
N HIS A 188 -9.74 -0.46 9.99
CA HIS A 188 -9.47 -0.03 8.61
C HIS A 188 -7.98 -0.08 8.28
N SER A 189 -7.12 0.38 9.19
CA SER A 189 -5.67 0.38 8.98
C SER A 189 -5.07 -1.03 8.97
N VAL A 190 -5.59 -1.95 9.78
CA VAL A 190 -5.16 -3.35 9.78
C VAL A 190 -5.66 -4.08 8.54
N ALA A 191 -6.90 -3.82 8.10
CA ALA A 191 -7.43 -4.31 6.84
C ALA A 191 -6.59 -3.84 5.64
N TYR A 192 -6.17 -2.58 5.65
CA TYR A 192 -5.24 -2.04 4.65
C TYR A 192 -3.89 -2.76 4.65
N LEU A 193 -3.30 -2.97 5.83
CA LEU A 193 -2.06 -3.72 5.96
C LEU A 193 -2.22 -5.14 5.40
N ALA A 194 -3.29 -5.83 5.76
CA ALA A 194 -3.60 -7.18 5.28
C ALA A 194 -3.73 -7.23 3.75
N TRP A 195 -4.48 -6.30 3.17
CA TRP A 195 -4.62 -6.18 1.72
C TRP A 195 -3.28 -5.93 1.00
N ILE A 196 -2.41 -5.07 1.55
CA ILE A 196 -1.06 -4.87 0.97
C ILE A 196 -0.24 -6.15 1.04
N GLN A 197 -0.34 -6.88 2.14
CA GLN A 197 0.37 -8.15 2.31
C GLN A 197 -0.30 -9.30 1.55
N GLY A 198 -1.35 -9.04 0.75
CA GLY A 198 -1.95 -10.01 -0.16
C GLY A 198 -2.99 -10.92 0.47
N VAL A 199 -3.60 -10.52 1.59
CA VAL A 199 -4.78 -11.18 2.14
C VAL A 199 -6.00 -10.78 1.31
N GLU A 200 -6.78 -11.78 0.88
CA GLU A 200 -7.96 -11.64 0.03
C GLU A 200 -9.26 -11.79 0.85
N GLY A 201 -10.39 -11.34 0.28
CA GLY A 201 -11.72 -11.49 0.89
C GLY A 201 -11.96 -10.65 2.15
N ILE A 202 -11.26 -9.51 2.28
CA ILE A 202 -11.47 -8.57 3.39
C ILE A 202 -12.65 -7.65 3.07
N GLY A 203 -13.63 -7.54 3.97
CA GLY A 203 -14.76 -6.63 3.79
C GLY A 203 -15.61 -6.50 5.05
N VAL A 204 -16.77 -5.84 4.92
CA VAL A 204 -17.63 -5.50 6.08
C VAL A 204 -18.96 -6.26 6.01
N HIS A 205 -19.72 -6.14 4.92
CA HIS A 205 -21.03 -6.79 4.74
C HIS A 205 -21.31 -7.11 3.26
N ASP A 206 -20.44 -7.90 2.61
CA ASP A 206 -20.60 -8.26 1.19
C ASP A 206 -20.49 -9.78 0.96
N GLU A 207 -21.12 -10.25 -0.13
CA GLU A 207 -20.92 -11.61 -0.63
C GLU A 207 -19.46 -11.82 -1.06
N GLY A 208 -18.81 -12.85 -0.50
CA GLY A 208 -17.39 -13.15 -0.76
C GLY A 208 -16.41 -12.63 0.28
N VAL A 209 -16.90 -11.99 1.36
CA VAL A 209 -16.07 -11.66 2.53
C VAL A 209 -15.74 -12.94 3.30
N THR A 210 -14.45 -13.27 3.38
CA THR A 210 -13.93 -14.36 4.20
C THR A 210 -13.49 -13.89 5.58
N ILE A 211 -12.98 -12.65 5.68
CA ILE A 211 -12.51 -12.08 6.94
C ILE A 211 -13.11 -10.68 7.10
N SER A 212 -13.85 -10.48 8.18
CA SER A 212 -14.41 -9.17 8.50
C SER A 212 -13.29 -8.16 8.78
N ALA A 213 -13.42 -6.95 8.23
CA ALA A 213 -12.53 -5.84 8.45
C ALA A 213 -12.44 -5.44 9.93
N THR A 214 -13.48 -5.74 10.74
CA THR A 214 -13.53 -5.45 12.18
C THR A 214 -12.85 -6.51 13.04
N SER A 215 -12.47 -7.66 12.45
CA SER A 215 -11.77 -8.77 13.10
C SER A 215 -10.25 -8.57 13.06
N VAL A 216 -9.77 -7.59 13.83
CA VAL A 216 -8.36 -7.14 13.83
C VAL A 216 -7.37 -8.29 14.03
N LEU A 217 -7.61 -9.19 14.99
CA LEU A 217 -6.68 -10.30 15.28
C LEU A 217 -6.67 -11.35 14.16
N ALA A 218 -7.84 -11.67 13.59
CA ALA A 218 -7.95 -12.58 12.45
C ALA A 218 -7.19 -12.05 11.23
N LEU A 219 -7.29 -10.74 10.94
CA LEU A 219 -6.53 -10.10 9.87
C LEU A 219 -5.02 -10.18 10.10
N LEU A 220 -4.56 -9.92 11.32
CA LEU A 220 -3.14 -10.03 11.68
C LEU A 220 -2.63 -11.47 11.58
N SER A 221 -3.45 -12.46 11.94
CA SER A 221 -3.15 -13.87 11.77
C SER A 221 -3.05 -14.24 10.28
N ALA A 222 -4.00 -13.78 9.47
CA ALA A 222 -4.03 -14.02 8.03
C ALA A 222 -2.81 -13.42 7.30
N ILE A 223 -2.28 -12.28 7.77
CA ILE A 223 -1.03 -11.71 7.24
C ILE A 223 0.13 -12.71 7.34
N ALA A 224 0.26 -13.42 8.47
CA ALA A 224 1.33 -14.41 8.68
C ALA A 224 1.26 -15.60 7.70
N ALA A 225 0.04 -15.97 7.34
CA ALA A 225 -0.29 -17.06 6.44
C ALA A 225 -0.17 -16.66 4.96
N SER A 226 -0.13 -15.36 4.65
CA SER A 226 -0.08 -14.88 3.27
C SER A 226 1.19 -15.32 2.53
N SER A 227 1.01 -15.78 1.29
CA SER A 227 2.10 -16.11 0.37
C SER A 227 2.82 -14.88 -0.18
N ARG A 228 2.23 -13.68 -0.06
CA ARG A 228 2.77 -12.40 -0.55
C ARG A 228 3.38 -11.54 0.55
N LEU A 229 3.49 -12.08 1.77
CA LEU A 229 4.03 -11.38 2.92
C LEU A 229 5.45 -10.84 2.64
N GLY A 230 5.67 -9.56 2.95
CA GLY A 230 6.97 -8.90 2.83
C GLY A 230 7.35 -8.46 1.42
N VAL A 231 6.61 -8.89 0.39
CA VAL A 231 6.87 -8.56 -1.02
C VAL A 231 6.54 -7.10 -1.31
N ARG A 232 5.44 -6.58 -0.74
CA ARG A 232 5.02 -5.20 -0.92
C ARG A 232 5.44 -4.36 0.28
N SER A 233 6.32 -3.40 0.04
CA SER A 233 6.63 -2.27 0.91
C SER A 233 6.35 -0.98 0.15
N HIS A 234 5.93 0.08 0.83
CA HIS A 234 5.76 1.39 0.20
C HIS A 234 5.79 2.50 1.25
N GLU A 235 6.20 3.69 0.79
CA GLU A 235 6.21 4.95 1.52
C GLU A 235 4.85 5.67 1.37
N PRO A 236 4.46 6.60 2.27
CA PRO A 236 3.13 7.23 2.24
C PRO A 236 2.68 7.85 0.91
N GLY A 237 1.43 7.56 0.51
CA GLY A 237 0.73 8.22 -0.60
C GLY A 237 -0.80 8.10 -0.47
N PRO A 238 -1.60 8.85 -1.27
CA PRO A 238 -3.08 8.86 -1.15
C PRO A 238 -3.76 7.51 -1.47
N LEU A 239 -4.49 6.88 -0.55
CA LEU A 239 -5.02 5.49 -0.70
C LEU A 239 -5.66 5.11 -2.07
N ASN A 240 -6.34 6.05 -2.72
CA ASN A 240 -7.05 5.84 -3.99
C ASN A 240 -6.13 5.44 -5.16
N HIS A 241 -4.85 5.85 -5.18
CA HIS A 241 -3.93 5.43 -6.24
C HIS A 241 -3.32 4.04 -6.00
N LEU A 242 -3.55 3.46 -4.81
CA LEU A 242 -3.05 2.14 -4.46
C LEU A 242 -4.06 1.04 -4.78
N GLY A 243 -5.36 1.36 -4.89
CA GLY A 243 -6.42 0.39 -5.22
C GLY A 243 -7.05 -0.32 -4.01
N PHE A 244 -6.87 0.23 -2.80
CA PHE A 244 -7.60 -0.23 -1.62
C PHE A 244 -9.00 0.40 -1.58
N GLY A 245 -10.03 -0.41 -1.83
CA GLY A 245 -11.41 0.07 -2.01
C GLY A 245 -12.26 0.16 -0.75
N LEU A 246 -11.75 -0.25 0.42
CA LEU A 246 -12.54 -0.28 1.65
C LEU A 246 -12.72 1.14 2.22
N ASP A 247 -13.97 1.61 2.30
CA ASP A 247 -14.29 2.91 2.87
C ASP A 247 -14.18 2.87 4.40
N VAL A 248 -13.36 3.78 4.95
CA VAL A 248 -13.22 3.96 6.40
C VAL A 248 -14.56 4.28 7.08
N SER A 249 -15.45 5.02 6.41
CA SER A 249 -16.74 5.37 6.98
C SER A 249 -17.64 4.15 7.17
N GLN A 250 -17.58 3.18 6.24
CA GLN A 250 -18.31 1.92 6.34
C GLN A 250 -17.75 1.04 7.45
N VAL A 251 -16.42 0.95 7.58
CA VAL A 251 -15.80 0.18 8.68
C VAL A 251 -16.15 0.78 10.05
N VAL A 252 -16.11 2.11 10.17
CA VAL A 252 -16.50 2.78 11.43
C VAL A 252 -17.97 2.58 11.73
N ALA A 253 -18.86 2.70 10.73
CA ALA A 253 -20.28 2.46 10.90
C ALA A 253 -20.55 1.03 11.37
N ALA A 254 -19.94 0.02 10.74
CA ALA A 254 -20.13 -1.37 11.15
C ALA A 254 -19.68 -1.68 12.58
N VAL A 255 -18.63 -1.02 13.08
CA VAL A 255 -18.23 -1.15 14.50
C VAL A 255 -19.28 -0.52 15.42
N LEU A 256 -19.82 0.64 15.06
CA LEU A 256 -20.84 1.35 15.86
C LEU A 256 -22.19 0.63 15.86
N ASP A 257 -22.59 0.10 14.71
CA ASP A 257 -23.81 -0.68 14.52
C ASP A 257 -23.72 -1.99 15.30
N ALA A 258 -22.59 -2.71 15.23
CA ALA A 258 -22.39 -3.96 15.95
C ALA A 258 -22.44 -3.78 17.47
N ASP A 259 -21.85 -2.71 18.03
CA ASP A 259 -21.92 -2.43 19.47
C ASP A 259 -23.33 -2.01 19.95
N GLY A 260 -24.26 -1.72 19.03
CA GLY A 260 -25.61 -1.25 19.35
C GLY A 260 -25.67 0.23 19.74
N THR A 261 -24.63 1.03 19.43
CA THR A 261 -24.61 2.47 19.76
C THR A 261 -25.54 3.32 18.91
N CYS A 262 -26.04 2.80 17.79
CA CYS A 262 -26.90 3.55 16.87
C CYS A 262 -28.36 3.67 17.35
N GLU A 263 -28.83 2.85 18.29
CA GLU A 263 -30.25 2.82 18.68
C GLU A 263 -30.62 3.68 19.91
N GLU A 264 -29.66 4.25 20.63
CA GLU A 264 -29.97 5.01 21.88
C GLU A 264 -30.35 6.49 21.66
N SER A 265 -30.39 7.01 20.43
CA SER A 265 -30.80 8.41 20.18
C SER A 265 -32.31 8.62 20.00
N GLU A 266 -33.13 7.56 19.97
CA GLU A 266 -34.58 7.69 19.71
C GLU A 266 -35.45 7.75 20.98
N TRP A 267 -34.91 7.45 22.17
CA TRP A 267 -35.74 7.29 23.39
C TRP A 267 -35.64 8.42 24.42
N ASP A 268 -34.84 9.46 24.22
CA ASP A 268 -34.65 10.56 25.20
C ASP A 268 -35.45 11.83 24.86
N MET A 269 -36.70 11.67 24.40
CA MET A 269 -37.71 12.74 24.37
C MET A 269 -39.04 12.31 24.98
N VAL A 270 -39.03 11.80 26.20
CA VAL A 270 -40.19 11.96 27.09
C VAL A 270 -39.71 12.29 28.49
N GLU A 271 -39.95 13.54 28.89
CA GLU A 271 -40.29 14.08 30.23
C GLU A 271 -39.79 15.55 30.29
N ARG A 272 -40.61 16.57 30.53
CA ARG A 272 -41.80 16.72 31.39
C ARG A 272 -42.76 17.78 30.86
#